data_AF-A0A8J2K2L4-F1
#
_entry.id   AF-A0A8J2K2L4-F1
#
_cell.length_a   1.000
_cell.length_b   1.000
_cell.length_c   1.000
_cell.angle_alpha   90.00
_cell.angle_beta   90.00
_cell.angle_gamma   90.00
#
_symmetry.space_group_name_H-M   'P 1'
#
loop_
_entity.id
_entity.type
_entity.pdbx_description
1 polymer ?
#
loop_
_entity_poly.entity_id
_entity_poly.type
_entity_poly.pdbx_seq_one_letter_code
_entity_poly.pdbx_strand_id
1 'polypeptide(L)'
;MLFIFINVYYCFSSAAGDRLGPKIPEAVGMLCGCVYLICMFLFIPARFGQDFIVNKDNFPHQELVEYITALLAVTCIILLGFADDVLDIPWRVKLLLPAIAALPILLVYYATYDITYVIVPKPLRSFLGQSVDLGWLYYVYMGMVVVFSTNAINILAGINGLECGQSFVIAASVLAYNCLEIYMGDAPSHAHIFSIHLLLPFLMTTAALLRFNWY
;
A
#
# COMPACT_ATOMS: atom_id res chain seq x y z
N MET A 1 -6.23 -4.26 -0.23
CA MET A 1 -6.11 -2.93 0.42
C MET A 1 -4.67 -2.49 0.63
N LEU A 2 -3.79 -3.30 1.22
CA LEU A 2 -2.38 -2.91 1.41
C LEU A 2 -1.57 -2.77 0.10
N PHE A 3 -2.09 -3.30 -1.01
CA PHE A 3 -1.43 -3.36 -2.32
C PHE A 3 -1.35 -2.01 -3.05
N ILE A 4 -2.01 -0.96 -2.56
CA ILE A 4 -2.05 0.38 -3.18
C ILE A 4 -1.00 1.32 -2.57
N PHE A 5 -0.50 1.01 -1.38
CA PHE A 5 0.45 1.86 -0.66
C PHE A 5 1.90 1.77 -1.15
N ILE A 6 2.17 0.85 -2.08
CA ILE A 6 3.51 0.31 -2.27
C ILE A 6 4.29 1.06 -3.38
N ASN A 7 3.75 2.14 -3.96
CA ASN A 7 4.46 2.75 -5.09
C ASN A 7 4.34 4.25 -5.34
N VAL A 8 3.79 5.05 -4.43
CA VAL A 8 3.94 6.52 -4.58
C VAL A 8 5.35 6.98 -4.20
N TYR A 9 6.16 6.12 -3.59
CA TYR A 9 7.47 6.48 -3.03
C TYR A 9 8.67 5.80 -3.69
N TYR A 10 8.42 4.92 -4.67
CA TYR A 10 9.45 4.13 -5.35
C TYR A 10 9.81 4.65 -6.74
N CYS A 11 9.15 5.70 -7.20
CA CYS A 11 9.33 6.23 -8.54
C CYS A 11 9.40 7.75 -8.47
N PHE A 12 10.58 8.29 -8.23
CA PHE A 12 10.84 9.69 -8.57
C PHE A 12 12.27 9.85 -9.07
N SER A 13 12.74 8.93 -9.93
CA SER A 13 13.84 9.25 -10.82
C SER A 13 13.28 9.69 -12.17
N SER A 14 13.50 10.96 -12.44
CA SER A 14 13.59 11.59 -13.76
C SER A 14 12.33 11.60 -14.65
N ALA A 15 11.81 12.82 -14.81
CA ALA A 15 11.28 13.22 -16.11
C ALA A 15 12.38 12.99 -17.16
N ALA A 16 12.20 12.00 -18.02
CA ALA A 16 12.98 11.89 -19.25
C ALA A 16 12.50 12.98 -20.23
N GLY A 17 12.81 14.24 -19.92
CA GLY A 17 12.45 15.42 -20.71
C GLY A 17 13.61 16.40 -20.73
N ASP A 18 14.36 16.35 -21.84
CA ASP A 18 15.50 17.20 -22.21
C ASP A 18 16.75 17.17 -21.31
N ARG A 19 17.83 16.59 -21.85
CA ARG A 19 19.23 16.72 -21.35
C ARG A 19 19.75 18.17 -21.34
N LEU A 20 18.93 19.13 -21.79
CA LEU A 20 19.21 20.57 -21.89
C LEU A 20 18.35 21.42 -20.92
N GLY A 21 17.42 20.82 -20.19
CA GLY A 21 16.54 21.51 -19.23
C GLY A 21 17.16 21.72 -17.84
N PRO A 22 16.55 22.57 -16.99
CA PRO A 22 16.97 22.72 -15.60
C PRO A 22 16.83 21.38 -14.85
N LYS A 23 17.79 21.07 -13.97
CA LYS A 23 17.75 19.85 -13.15
C LYS A 23 16.52 19.87 -12.23
N ILE A 24 15.64 18.89 -12.40
CA ILE A 24 14.46 18.69 -11.56
C ILE A 24 14.89 17.84 -10.35
N PRO A 25 14.47 18.18 -9.10
CA PRO A 25 14.77 17.35 -7.95
C PRO A 25 14.14 15.97 -8.08
N GLU A 26 14.97 14.94 -7.92
CA GLU A 26 14.56 13.53 -7.86
C GLU A 26 14.13 13.17 -6.41
N ALA A 27 13.42 12.06 -6.24
CA ALA A 27 12.94 11.50 -4.98
C ALA A 27 11.94 12.36 -4.16
N VAL A 28 11.18 13.28 -4.78
CA VAL A 28 10.13 14.07 -4.09
C VAL A 28 9.05 13.17 -3.45
N GLY A 29 8.84 11.97 -4.01
CA GLY A 29 8.02 10.92 -3.40
C GLY A 29 8.40 10.65 -1.94
N MET A 30 9.69 10.54 -1.60
CA MET A 30 10.13 10.26 -0.22
C MET A 30 9.57 11.27 0.78
N LEU A 31 9.53 12.56 0.43
CA LEU A 31 8.97 13.60 1.28
C LEU A 31 7.48 13.38 1.53
N CYS A 32 6.72 13.06 0.48
CA CYS A 32 5.31 12.68 0.61
C CYS A 32 5.13 11.43 1.48
N GLY A 33 6.10 10.50 1.46
CA GLY A 33 6.13 9.30 2.29
C GLY A 33 6.33 9.60 3.76
N CYS A 34 7.27 10.49 4.06
CA CYS A 34 7.48 11.00 5.41
C CYS A 34 6.22 11.72 5.94
N VAL A 35 5.57 12.55 5.11
CA VAL A 35 4.33 13.23 5.51
C VAL A 35 3.21 12.22 5.78
N TYR A 36 3.04 11.21 4.91
CA TYR A 36 2.08 10.11 5.13
C TYR A 36 2.33 9.39 6.46
N LEU A 37 3.58 9.01 6.74
CA LEU A 37 3.95 8.33 7.97
C LEU A 37 3.67 9.21 9.20
N ILE A 38 4.03 10.50 9.16
CA ILE A 38 3.74 11.45 10.25
C ILE A 38 2.23 11.54 10.49
N CYS A 39 1.43 11.71 9.42
CA CYS A 39 -0.03 11.75 9.53
C CYS A 39 -0.58 10.48 10.19
N MET A 40 -0.10 9.31 9.79
CA MET A 40 -0.54 8.04 10.36
C MET A 40 -0.09 7.82 11.80
N PHE A 41 1.15 8.20 12.16
CA PHE A 41 1.63 8.13 13.54
C PHE A 41 0.87 9.05 14.48
N LEU A 42 0.39 10.20 13.99
CA LEU A 42 -0.49 11.09 14.75
C LEU A 42 -1.94 10.56 14.80
N PHE A 43 -2.38 9.86 13.76
CA PHE A 43 -3.73 9.30 13.66
C PHE A 43 -3.95 8.11 14.61
N ILE A 44 -2.99 7.18 14.74
CA ILE A 44 -3.11 6.00 15.61
C ILE A 44 -3.50 6.35 17.06
N PRO A 45 -2.80 7.25 17.79
CA PRO A 45 -3.19 7.60 19.15
C PRO A 45 -4.53 8.35 19.20
N ALA A 46 -4.91 9.09 18.15
CA ALA A 46 -6.23 9.70 18.07
C ALA A 46 -7.34 8.65 17.93
N ARG A 47 -7.12 7.59 17.15
CA ARG A 47 -8.07 6.48 16.94
C ARG A 47 -8.24 5.61 18.19
N PHE A 48 -7.15 5.27 18.87
CA PHE A 48 -7.17 4.39 20.04
C PHE A 48 -7.19 5.15 21.38
N GLY A 49 -7.18 6.48 21.36
CA GLY A 49 -7.03 7.31 22.57
C GLY A 49 -8.13 7.09 23.60
N GLN A 50 -9.38 6.92 23.16
CA GLN A 50 -10.48 6.57 24.07
C GLN A 50 -10.30 5.19 24.68
N ASP A 51 -9.84 4.20 23.90
CA ASP A 51 -9.62 2.84 24.37
C ASP A 51 -8.45 2.77 25.37
N PHE A 52 -7.41 3.60 25.20
CA PHE A 52 -6.31 3.73 26.16
C PHE A 52 -6.74 4.32 27.51
N ILE A 53 -7.73 5.23 27.51
CA ILE A 53 -8.16 5.96 28.71
C ILE A 53 -9.27 5.22 29.44
N VAL A 54 -10.26 4.69 28.70
CA VAL A 54 -11.52 4.18 29.25
C VAL A 54 -11.56 2.65 29.27
N ASN A 55 -11.07 1.97 28.21
CA ASN A 55 -11.22 0.53 28.00
C ASN A 55 -9.91 -0.24 28.16
N LYS A 56 -9.14 0.06 29.22
CA LYS A 56 -7.80 -0.51 29.41
C LYS A 56 -7.79 -2.05 29.50
N ASP A 57 -8.82 -2.63 30.11
CA ASP A 57 -8.92 -4.09 30.30
C ASP A 57 -9.29 -4.85 29.01
N ASN A 58 -9.96 -4.18 28.07
CA ASN A 58 -10.42 -4.76 26.79
C ASN A 58 -9.85 -3.98 25.60
N PHE A 59 -8.56 -3.65 25.66
CA PHE A 59 -7.92 -2.89 24.60
C PHE A 59 -7.87 -3.70 23.28
N PRO A 60 -8.24 -3.11 22.13
CA PRO A 60 -8.26 -3.80 20.83
C PRO A 60 -6.84 -3.98 20.27
N HIS A 61 -6.08 -4.91 20.86
CA HIS A 61 -4.68 -5.17 20.48
C HIS A 61 -4.53 -5.64 19.03
N GLN A 62 -5.49 -6.43 18.51
CA GLN A 62 -5.44 -6.93 17.14
C GLN A 62 -5.50 -5.80 16.11
N GLU A 63 -6.44 -4.86 16.28
CA GLU A 63 -6.52 -3.68 15.40
C GLU A 63 -5.24 -2.84 15.47
N LEU A 64 -4.69 -2.60 16.67
CA LEU A 64 -3.45 -1.85 16.80
C LEU A 64 -2.28 -2.53 16.04
N VAL A 65 -2.18 -3.86 16.15
CA VAL A 65 -1.16 -4.65 15.43
C VAL A 65 -1.33 -4.50 13.91
N GLU A 66 -2.56 -4.47 13.40
CA GLU A 66 -2.84 -4.23 11.97
C GLU A 66 -2.29 -2.87 11.49
N TYR A 67 -2.55 -1.79 12.24
CA TYR A 67 -2.03 -0.45 11.90
C TYR A 67 -0.51 -0.38 11.96
N ILE A 68 0.10 -0.89 13.03
CA ILE A 68 1.56 -0.86 13.18
C ILE A 68 2.25 -1.70 12.11
N THR A 69 1.67 -2.85 11.76
CA THR A 69 2.20 -3.71 10.68
C THR A 69 2.11 -3.02 9.33
N ALA A 70 0.98 -2.37 9.04
CA ALA A 70 0.83 -1.61 7.81
C ALA A 70 1.87 -0.47 7.72
N LEU A 71 2.10 0.27 8.80
CA LEU A 71 3.10 1.33 8.82
C LEU A 71 4.53 0.81 8.73
N LEU A 72 4.85 -0.31 9.39
CA LEU A 72 6.15 -0.95 9.27
C LEU A 72 6.42 -1.33 7.82
N ALA A 73 5.46 -1.95 7.16
CA ALA A 73 5.60 -2.34 5.77
C ALA A 73 5.77 -1.13 4.85
N VAL A 74 4.92 -0.10 4.99
CA VAL A 74 5.04 1.14 4.21
C VAL A 74 6.39 1.82 4.45
N THR A 75 6.87 1.83 5.69
CA THR A 75 8.21 2.38 6.03
C THR A 75 9.32 1.59 5.34
N CYS A 76 9.27 0.25 5.35
CA CYS A 76 10.23 -0.59 4.64
C CYS A 76 10.22 -0.29 3.14
N ILE A 77 9.05 -0.13 2.53
CA ILE A 77 8.92 0.17 1.11
C ILE A 77 9.46 1.57 0.78
N ILE A 78 9.15 2.60 1.58
CA ILE A 78 9.70 3.96 1.40
C ILE A 78 11.23 3.94 1.50
N LEU A 79 11.77 3.28 2.52
CA LEU A 79 13.21 3.18 2.74
C LEU A 79 13.90 2.46 1.59
N LEU A 80 13.32 1.36 1.12
CA LEU A 80 13.87 0.60 0.00
C LEU A 80 13.76 1.37 -1.32
N GLY A 81 12.71 2.15 -1.53
CA GLY A 81 12.57 3.04 -2.69
C GLY A 81 13.66 4.11 -2.71
N PHE A 82 13.88 4.75 -1.56
CA PHE A 82 14.98 5.70 -1.42
C PHE A 82 16.35 5.06 -1.58
N ALA A 83 16.57 3.88 -0.97
CA ALA A 83 17.83 3.17 -1.10
C ALA A 83 18.08 2.73 -2.55
N ASP A 84 17.04 2.37 -3.29
CA ASP A 84 17.11 2.06 -4.72
C ASP A 84 17.52 3.27 -5.56
N ASP A 85 16.89 4.43 -5.31
CA ASP A 85 17.20 5.70 -5.97
C ASP A 85 18.64 6.18 -5.68
N VAL A 86 19.14 5.92 -4.46
CA VAL A 86 20.50 6.36 -4.06
C VAL A 86 21.59 5.38 -4.49
N LEU A 87 21.31 4.07 -4.51
CA LEU A 87 22.32 3.03 -4.72
C LEU A 87 22.31 2.44 -6.14
N ASP A 88 21.40 2.86 -7.02
CA ASP A 88 21.27 2.37 -8.40
C ASP A 88 21.30 0.82 -8.48
N ILE A 89 20.43 0.17 -7.70
CA ILE A 89 20.47 -1.28 -7.50
C ILE A 89 20.20 -2.02 -8.83
N PRO A 90 20.90 -3.14 -9.11
CA PRO A 90 20.65 -3.93 -10.32
C PRO A 90 19.22 -4.50 -10.36
N TRP A 91 18.64 -4.53 -11.56
CA TRP A 91 17.24 -4.97 -11.82
C TRP A 91 16.87 -6.34 -11.25
N ARG A 92 17.83 -7.27 -11.13
CA ARG A 92 17.60 -8.60 -10.55
C ARG A 92 17.23 -8.53 -9.08
N VAL A 93 17.88 -7.63 -8.35
CA VAL A 93 17.65 -7.41 -6.92
C VAL A 93 16.41 -6.53 -6.72
N LYS A 94 16.14 -5.60 -7.65
CA LYS A 94 14.90 -4.78 -7.66
C LYS A 94 13.62 -5.63 -7.62
N LEU A 95 13.62 -6.82 -8.23
CA LEU A 95 12.48 -7.75 -8.16
C LEU A 95 12.33 -8.45 -6.79
N LEU A 96 13.42 -8.59 -6.03
CA LEU A 96 13.44 -9.30 -4.74
C LEU A 96 13.20 -8.37 -3.55
N LEU A 97 13.61 -7.10 -3.62
CA LEU A 97 13.46 -6.16 -2.50
C LEU A 97 12.01 -5.97 -2.04
N PRO A 98 11.00 -5.85 -2.93
CA PRO A 98 9.61 -5.77 -2.51
C PRO A 98 9.12 -7.04 -1.81
N ALA A 99 9.66 -8.21 -2.16
CA ALA A 99 9.30 -9.46 -1.51
C ALA A 99 9.78 -9.49 -0.05
N ILE A 100 11.00 -8.99 0.21
CA ILE A 100 11.55 -8.85 1.56
C ILE A 100 10.74 -7.82 2.35
N ALA A 101 10.37 -6.71 1.71
CA ALA A 101 9.54 -5.66 2.32
C ALA A 101 8.13 -6.14 2.70
N ALA A 102 7.62 -7.16 2.01
CA ALA A 102 6.31 -7.76 2.28
C ALA A 102 6.29 -8.70 3.51
N LEU A 103 7.45 -9.16 3.98
CA LEU A 103 7.56 -10.15 5.07
C LEU A 103 6.84 -9.73 6.36
N PRO A 104 6.91 -8.47 6.84
CA PRO A 104 6.20 -8.08 8.05
C PRO A 104 4.68 -8.28 7.95
N ILE A 105 4.10 -7.96 6.79
CA ILE A 105 2.67 -8.14 6.53
C ILE A 105 2.33 -9.63 6.51
N LEU A 106 3.16 -10.43 5.83
CA LEU A 106 2.96 -11.87 5.72
C LEU A 106 2.97 -12.56 7.09
N LEU A 107 3.92 -12.20 7.95
CA LEU A 107 4.07 -12.77 9.29
C LEU A 107 2.90 -12.43 10.20
N VAL A 108 2.42 -11.18 10.16
CA VAL A 108 1.24 -10.79 10.93
C VAL A 108 -0.03 -11.42 10.38
N TYR A 109 -0.17 -11.53 9.05
CA TYR A 109 -1.29 -12.25 8.45
C TYR A 109 -1.35 -13.71 8.92
N TYR A 110 -0.20 -14.38 8.91
CA TYR A 110 -0.05 -15.74 9.42
C TYR A 110 -0.39 -15.84 10.91
N ALA A 111 0.07 -14.88 11.73
CA ALA A 111 -0.16 -14.92 13.17
C ALA A 111 -1.59 -14.52 13.60
N THR A 112 -2.30 -13.73 12.79
CA THR A 112 -3.60 -13.14 13.17
C THR A 112 -4.80 -13.78 12.49
N TYR A 113 -4.72 -14.11 11.19
CA TYR A 113 -5.87 -14.59 10.42
C TYR A 113 -5.71 -16.03 9.94
N ASP A 114 -4.58 -16.36 9.30
CA ASP A 114 -4.30 -17.67 8.71
C ASP A 114 -5.42 -18.21 7.79
N ILE A 115 -6.11 -17.32 7.06
CA ILE A 115 -7.18 -17.71 6.12
C ILE A 115 -6.59 -17.89 4.73
N THR A 116 -6.50 -19.12 4.25
CA THR A 116 -5.90 -19.46 2.94
C THR A 116 -6.90 -19.78 1.83
N TYR A 117 -8.20 -19.60 2.11
CA TYR A 117 -9.29 -19.85 1.17
C TYR A 117 -9.50 -18.65 0.22
N VAL A 118 -9.52 -18.91 -1.08
CA VAL A 118 -9.83 -17.90 -2.11
C VAL A 118 -11.13 -18.22 -2.81
N ILE A 119 -11.98 -17.21 -3.00
CA ILE A 119 -13.24 -17.33 -3.74
C ILE A 119 -12.93 -17.42 -5.23
N VAL A 120 -13.43 -18.48 -5.87
CA VAL A 120 -13.17 -18.75 -7.29
C VAL A 120 -14.05 -17.82 -8.17
N PRO A 121 -13.48 -17.19 -9.22
CA PRO A 121 -14.25 -16.41 -10.19
C PRO A 121 -15.32 -17.26 -10.89
N LYS A 122 -16.50 -16.67 -11.17
CA LYS A 122 -17.67 -17.39 -11.72
C LYS A 122 -17.36 -18.35 -12.89
N PRO A 123 -16.52 -17.99 -13.89
CA PRO A 123 -16.21 -18.88 -15.01
C PRO A 123 -15.47 -20.17 -14.62
N LEU A 124 -14.70 -20.14 -13.53
CA LEU A 124 -13.85 -21.25 -13.08
C LEU A 124 -14.53 -22.13 -12.02
N ARG A 125 -15.69 -21.70 -11.51
CA ARG A 125 -16.41 -22.40 -10.42
C ARG A 125 -16.86 -23.80 -10.83
N SER A 126 -17.09 -24.06 -12.11
CA SER A 126 -17.47 -25.40 -12.60
C SER A 126 -16.36 -26.44 -12.42
N PHE A 127 -15.08 -26.01 -12.41
CA PHE A 127 -13.94 -26.91 -12.29
C PHE A 127 -13.37 -26.98 -10.87
N LEU A 128 -13.39 -25.86 -10.15
CA LEU A 128 -12.66 -25.71 -8.89
C LEU A 128 -13.58 -25.54 -7.66
N GLY A 129 -14.89 -25.50 -7.85
CA GLY A 129 -15.85 -25.23 -6.78
C GLY A 129 -15.99 -23.73 -6.45
N GLN A 130 -16.64 -23.42 -5.33
CA GLN A 130 -16.89 -22.02 -4.93
C GLN A 130 -15.67 -21.37 -4.26
N SER A 131 -14.90 -22.13 -3.50
CA SER A 131 -13.68 -21.71 -2.82
C SER A 131 -12.61 -22.80 -2.93
N VAL A 132 -11.35 -22.38 -2.98
CA VAL A 132 -10.18 -23.27 -3.01
C VAL A 132 -9.27 -22.90 -1.86
N ASP A 133 -8.84 -23.90 -1.10
CA ASP A 133 -7.77 -23.75 -0.13
C ASP A 133 -6.41 -23.84 -0.86
N LEU A 134 -5.65 -22.76 -0.81
CA LEU A 134 -4.31 -22.68 -1.40
C LEU A 134 -3.20 -23.08 -0.41
N GLY A 135 -3.50 -23.13 0.90
CA GLY A 135 -2.49 -23.32 1.94
C GLY A 135 -1.30 -22.36 1.79
N TRP A 136 -0.09 -22.90 1.81
CA TRP A 136 1.15 -22.13 1.69
C TRP A 136 1.26 -21.29 0.40
N LEU A 137 0.61 -21.72 -0.70
CA LEU A 137 0.59 -20.97 -1.95
C LEU A 137 -0.11 -19.62 -1.81
N TYR A 138 -1.02 -19.47 -0.84
CA TYR A 138 -1.67 -18.20 -0.54
C TYR A 138 -0.66 -17.15 -0.06
N TYR A 139 0.31 -17.55 0.77
CA TYR A 139 1.37 -16.68 1.26
C TYR A 139 2.33 -16.25 0.14
N VAL A 140 2.68 -17.18 -0.75
CA VAL A 140 3.44 -16.86 -1.96
C VAL A 140 2.67 -15.89 -2.84
N TYR A 141 1.37 -16.13 -3.06
CA TYR A 141 0.49 -15.23 -3.80
C TYR A 141 0.48 -13.83 -3.19
N MET A 142 0.27 -13.68 -1.88
CA MET A 142 0.28 -12.37 -1.22
C MET A 142 1.61 -11.62 -1.43
N GLY A 143 2.75 -12.30 -1.30
CA GLY A 143 4.06 -11.71 -1.57
C GLY A 143 4.23 -11.31 -3.03
N MET A 144 3.79 -12.16 -3.96
CA MET A 144 3.82 -11.87 -5.39
C MET A 144 2.93 -10.71 -5.79
N VAL A 145 1.78 -10.49 -5.13
CA VAL A 145 0.95 -9.31 -5.37
C VAL A 145 1.71 -8.04 -4.97
N VAL A 146 2.43 -8.03 -3.84
CA VAL A 146 3.28 -6.88 -3.44
C VAL A 146 4.38 -6.61 -4.48
N VAL A 147 5.09 -7.65 -4.93
CA VAL A 147 6.12 -7.54 -5.97
C VAL A 147 5.51 -7.04 -7.28
N PHE A 148 4.36 -7.57 -7.69
CA PHE A 148 3.69 -7.15 -8.92
C PHE A 148 3.26 -5.69 -8.83
N SER A 149 2.60 -5.29 -7.75
CA SER A 149 2.09 -3.92 -7.56
C SER A 149 3.21 -2.88 -7.59
N THR A 150 4.39 -3.17 -7.02
CA THR A 150 5.53 -2.25 -7.08
C THR A 150 6.10 -2.09 -8.48
N ASN A 151 6.30 -3.21 -9.15
CA ASN A 151 6.96 -3.19 -10.45
C ASN A 151 6.01 -2.72 -11.56
N ALA A 152 4.70 -2.97 -11.44
CA ALA A 152 3.72 -2.57 -12.45
C ALA A 152 3.65 -1.04 -12.63
N ILE A 153 3.63 -0.28 -11.53
CA ILE A 153 3.60 1.19 -11.58
C ILE A 153 4.95 1.72 -12.09
N ASN A 154 6.07 1.18 -11.58
CA ASN A 154 7.43 1.55 -12.01
C ASN A 154 7.70 1.31 -13.51
N ILE A 155 7.09 0.29 -14.13
CA ILE A 155 7.23 0.04 -15.58
C ILE A 155 6.32 0.98 -16.38
N LEU A 156 5.18 1.39 -15.83
CA LEU A 156 4.25 2.35 -16.43
C LEU A 156 4.57 3.78 -15.99
N ALA A 157 5.83 4.17 -16.15
CA ALA A 157 6.43 5.41 -15.69
C ALA A 157 7.05 6.22 -16.85
N GLY A 158 7.56 7.41 -16.55
CA GLY A 158 8.37 8.20 -17.51
C GLY A 158 7.65 9.31 -18.26
N ILE A 159 6.41 9.64 -17.87
CA ILE A 159 5.70 10.86 -18.30
C ILE A 159 5.27 11.62 -17.05
N ASN A 160 5.49 12.94 -17.04
CA ASN A 160 5.13 13.82 -15.92
C ASN A 160 3.68 13.59 -15.46
N GLY A 161 3.52 13.29 -14.18
CA GLY A 161 2.22 13.07 -13.55
C GLY A 161 1.59 11.69 -13.78
N LEU A 162 2.16 10.80 -14.61
CA LEU A 162 1.57 9.49 -14.89
C LEU A 162 1.59 8.55 -13.68
N GLU A 163 2.72 8.44 -12.99
CA GLU A 163 2.89 7.60 -11.79
C GLU A 163 1.98 8.03 -10.63
N CYS A 164 1.97 9.33 -10.34
CA CYS A 164 1.11 9.92 -9.32
C CYS A 164 -0.37 9.85 -9.72
N GLY A 165 -0.67 10.07 -11.01
CA GLY A 165 -2.02 10.08 -11.54
C GLY A 165 -2.67 8.70 -11.49
N GLN A 166 -1.98 7.66 -11.96
CA GLN A 166 -2.50 6.28 -11.90
C GLN A 166 -2.70 5.83 -10.44
N SER A 167 -1.74 6.15 -9.56
CA SER A 167 -1.83 5.81 -8.13
C SER A 167 -3.00 6.51 -7.46
N PHE A 168 -3.24 7.78 -7.79
CA PHE A 168 -4.38 8.55 -7.30
C PHE A 168 -5.71 7.94 -7.77
N VAL A 169 -5.86 7.61 -9.05
CA VAL A 169 -7.08 7.01 -9.61
C VAL A 169 -7.37 5.66 -8.96
N ILE A 170 -6.36 4.81 -8.76
CA ILE A 170 -6.51 3.51 -8.09
C ILE A 170 -6.97 3.71 -6.65
N ALA A 171 -6.31 4.57 -5.89
CA ALA A 171 -6.67 4.82 -4.49
C ALA A 171 -8.06 5.45 -4.34
N ALA A 172 -8.44 6.38 -5.22
CA ALA A 172 -9.76 6.99 -5.22
C ALA A 172 -10.85 5.96 -5.53
N SER A 173 -10.58 5.04 -6.47
CA SER A 173 -11.50 3.95 -6.81
C SER A 173 -11.71 3.01 -5.63
N VAL A 174 -10.65 2.63 -4.92
CA VAL A 174 -10.76 1.76 -3.75
C VAL A 174 -11.39 2.48 -2.56
N LEU A 175 -11.11 3.77 -2.37
CA LEU A 175 -11.82 4.57 -1.37
C LEU A 175 -13.33 4.60 -1.64
N ALA A 176 -13.73 4.87 -2.88
CA ALA A 176 -15.13 4.86 -3.29
C ALA A 176 -15.79 3.49 -3.07
N TYR A 177 -15.09 2.41 -3.43
CA TYR A 177 -15.55 1.05 -3.19
C TYR A 177 -15.77 0.76 -1.69
N ASN A 178 -14.82 1.13 -0.83
CA ASN A 178 -14.95 0.92 0.61
C ASN A 178 -16.11 1.71 1.22
N CYS A 179 -16.30 2.96 0.80
CA CYS A 179 -17.42 3.77 1.25
C CYS A 179 -18.77 3.16 0.81
N LEU A 180 -18.83 2.62 -0.40
CA LEU A 180 -20.02 1.96 -0.93
C LEU A 180 -20.37 0.70 -0.14
N GLU A 181 -19.39 -0.16 0.14
CA GLU A 181 -19.58 -1.39 0.91
C GLU A 181 -20.04 -1.10 2.35
N ILE A 182 -19.45 -0.08 3.00
CA ILE A 182 -19.90 0.36 4.34
C ILE A 182 -21.34 0.89 4.28
N TYR A 183 -21.71 1.63 3.23
CA TYR A 183 -23.06 2.16 3.07
C TYR A 183 -24.10 1.06 2.82
N MET A 184 -23.74 0.05 2.01
CA MET A 184 -24.61 -1.09 1.73
C MET A 184 -24.77 -2.01 2.94
N GLY A 185 -23.73 -2.16 3.77
CA GLY A 185 -23.76 -2.96 4.99
C GLY A 185 -23.70 -4.47 4.78
N ASP A 186 -23.36 -4.92 3.57
CA ASP A 186 -23.34 -6.34 3.19
C ASP A 186 -22.08 -7.09 3.66
N ALA A 187 -21.02 -6.37 4.03
CA ALA A 187 -19.71 -6.91 4.39
C ALA A 187 -19.20 -6.43 5.77
N PRO A 188 -18.25 -7.16 6.41
CA PRO A 188 -17.64 -6.72 7.67
C PRO A 188 -16.98 -5.35 7.54
N SER A 189 -17.47 -4.38 8.30
CA SER A 189 -17.05 -2.98 8.20
C SER A 189 -15.60 -2.74 8.65
N HIS A 190 -15.03 -3.60 9.50
CA HIS A 190 -13.67 -3.44 10.05
C HIS A 190 -12.60 -3.31 8.97
N ALA A 191 -12.59 -4.23 8.01
CA ALA A 191 -11.59 -4.22 6.93
C ALA A 191 -11.72 -2.96 6.06
N HIS A 192 -12.95 -2.57 5.74
CA HIS A 192 -13.21 -1.36 4.94
C HIS A 192 -12.79 -0.08 5.67
N ILE A 193 -13.12 0.04 6.96
CA ILE A 193 -12.72 1.16 7.82
C ILE A 193 -11.19 1.21 7.91
N PHE A 194 -10.54 0.08 8.17
CA PHE A 194 -9.09 -0.02 8.30
C PHE A 194 -8.36 0.60 7.11
N SER A 195 -8.69 0.23 5.86
CA SER A 195 -8.02 0.88 4.73
C SER A 195 -8.64 2.16 4.21
N ILE A 196 -9.82 2.59 4.64
CA ILE A 196 -10.18 4.01 4.51
C ILE A 196 -9.16 4.86 5.28
N HIS A 197 -8.84 4.49 6.53
CA HIS A 197 -7.86 5.21 7.34
C HIS A 197 -6.48 5.27 6.69
N LEU A 198 -6.05 4.20 6.03
CA LEU A 198 -4.80 4.22 5.28
C LEU A 198 -4.94 5.07 3.98
N LEU A 199 -6.04 4.93 3.23
CA LEU A 199 -6.17 5.54 1.89
C LEU A 199 -6.32 7.06 1.92
N LEU A 200 -6.96 7.62 2.93
CA LEU A 200 -7.17 9.07 3.04
C LEU A 200 -5.85 9.86 3.06
N PRO A 201 -4.90 9.63 3.98
CA PRO A 201 -3.62 10.35 3.98
C PRO A 201 -2.79 10.05 2.72
N PHE A 202 -2.90 8.85 2.14
CA PHE A 202 -2.24 8.52 0.88
C PHE A 202 -2.79 9.34 -0.29
N LEU A 203 -4.11 9.45 -0.42
CA LEU A 203 -4.73 10.27 -1.47
C LEU A 203 -4.37 11.74 -1.33
N MET A 204 -4.38 12.28 -0.10
CA MET A 204 -4.06 13.68 0.14
C MET A 204 -2.60 14.00 -0.18
N THR A 205 -1.66 13.15 0.24
CA THR A 205 -0.22 13.33 -0.07
C THR A 205 0.06 13.13 -1.55
N THR A 206 -0.58 12.15 -2.20
CA THR A 206 -0.46 11.91 -3.65
C THR A 206 -1.06 13.04 -4.47
N ALA A 207 -2.20 13.61 -4.06
CA ALA A 207 -2.82 14.76 -4.74
C ALA A 207 -1.92 16.01 -4.67
N ALA A 208 -1.33 16.27 -3.50
CA ALA A 208 -0.37 17.35 -3.33
C ALA A 208 0.83 17.17 -4.27
N LEU A 209 1.39 15.95 -4.33
CA LEU A 209 2.50 15.62 -5.23
C LEU A 209 2.12 15.75 -6.70
N LEU A 210 0.96 15.23 -7.08
CA LEU A 210 0.43 15.32 -8.43
C LEU A 210 0.34 16.77 -8.88
N ARG A 211 -0.07 17.70 -8.00
CA ARG A 211 -0.13 19.13 -8.35
C ARG A 211 1.23 19.73 -8.74
N PHE A 212 2.33 19.26 -8.15
CA PHE A 212 3.68 19.71 -8.50
C PHE A 212 4.31 18.91 -9.64
N ASN A 213 3.87 17.66 -9.85
CA ASN A 213 4.37 16.77 -10.89
C ASN A 213 3.54 16.82 -12.20
N TRP A 214 2.45 17.59 -12.22
CA TRP A 214 1.59 17.74 -13.40
C TRP A 214 2.22 18.67 -14.43
N TYR A 215 1.94 18.39 -15.71
CA TYR A 215 2.42 19.16 -16.86
C TYR A 215 1.78 20.54 -16.97
#